data_AF-A0A2B7ZW16-F1
#
_entry.id   AF-A0A2B7ZW16-F1
#
_cell.length_a   1.000
_cell.length_b   1.000
_cell.length_c   1.000
_cell.angle_alpha   90.00
_cell.angle_beta   90.00
_cell.angle_gamma   90.00
#
_symmetry.space_group_name_H-M   'P 1'
#
loop_
_entity.id
_entity.type
_entity.pdbx_description
1 polymer ?
#
loop_
_entity_poly.entity_id
_entity_poly.type
_entity_poly.pdbx_seq_one_letter_code
_entity_poly.pdbx_strand_id
1 'polypeptide(L)'
;MNLKKSIRDFFGVSHREANGLLVLAAFLIALILSEPLAEWWLTSREQDYAEEKKALDSLIALWPTEELPKEAKPTSPGTATLRPFNPNNAAKEDLISVGFPEFLAARIINFRNKGGKFKVKNDLSKIYGLKPEQYAAFKPYIQLPDSFPSASKHS
;
A
#
# COMPACT_ATOMS: atom_id res chain seq x y z
N MET A 1 -9.47 -43.65 -12.45
CA MET A 1 -8.10 -43.29 -12.92
C MET A 1 -7.14 -43.44 -11.74
N ASN A 2 -6.04 -44.18 -11.89
CA ASN A 2 -5.18 -44.51 -10.74
C ASN A 2 -4.19 -43.35 -10.50
N LEU A 3 -4.51 -42.46 -9.56
CA LEU A 3 -3.81 -41.18 -9.38
C LEU A 3 -2.30 -41.34 -9.13
N LYS A 4 -1.92 -42.39 -8.37
CA LYS A 4 -0.52 -42.75 -8.12
C LYS A 4 0.24 -43.06 -9.41
N LYS A 5 -0.42 -43.78 -10.33
CA LYS A 5 0.13 -44.14 -11.64
C LYS A 5 0.34 -42.88 -12.51
N SER A 6 -0.65 -41.99 -12.58
CA SER A 6 -0.53 -40.74 -13.34
C SER A 6 0.59 -39.84 -12.83
N ILE A 7 0.75 -39.69 -11.51
CA ILE A 7 1.82 -38.87 -10.91
C ILE A 7 3.19 -39.46 -11.22
N ARG A 8 3.34 -40.78 -11.08
CA ARG A 8 4.58 -41.48 -11.41
C ARG A 8 4.95 -41.29 -12.88
N ASP A 9 3.99 -41.50 -13.78
CA ASP A 9 4.24 -41.48 -15.22
C ASP A 9 4.49 -40.03 -15.73
N PHE A 10 3.95 -39.00 -15.06
CA PHE A 10 4.15 -37.59 -15.41
C PHE A 10 5.43 -36.98 -14.82
N PHE A 11 5.79 -37.31 -13.58
CA PHE A 11 6.96 -36.75 -12.89
C PHE A 11 8.21 -37.65 -12.90
N GLY A 12 8.10 -38.91 -13.37
CA GLY A 12 9.22 -39.86 -13.42
C GLY A 12 9.73 -40.32 -12.04
N VAL A 13 8.93 -40.14 -10.99
CA VAL A 13 9.31 -40.40 -9.59
C VAL A 13 9.10 -41.85 -9.18
N SER A 14 9.88 -42.34 -8.21
CA SER A 14 9.78 -43.74 -7.75
C SER A 14 8.46 -44.03 -7.00
N HIS A 15 8.14 -45.32 -6.84
CA HIS A 15 6.90 -45.75 -6.16
C HIS A 15 6.82 -45.31 -4.68
N ARG A 16 7.97 -45.04 -4.05
CA ARG A 16 8.06 -44.52 -2.69
C ARG A 16 7.93 -43.00 -2.65
N GLU A 17 8.50 -42.30 -3.64
CA GLU A 17 8.39 -40.84 -3.78
C GLU A 17 6.98 -40.38 -4.14
N ALA A 18 6.25 -41.12 -4.99
CA ALA A 18 4.88 -40.77 -5.36
C ALA A 18 3.93 -40.73 -4.15
N ASN A 19 4.14 -41.60 -3.16
CA ASN A 19 3.39 -41.55 -1.91
C ASN A 19 3.76 -40.33 -1.07
N GLY A 20 5.06 -39.97 -1.01
CA GLY A 20 5.52 -38.76 -0.32
C GLY A 20 4.95 -37.48 -0.94
N LEU A 21 4.95 -37.38 -2.27
CA LEU A 21 4.38 -36.26 -2.99
C LEU A 21 2.87 -36.12 -2.75
N LEU A 22 2.14 -37.25 -2.72
CA LEU A 22 0.71 -37.25 -2.40
C LEU A 22 0.42 -36.77 -0.98
N VAL A 23 1.22 -37.19 0.00
CA VAL A 23 1.10 -36.73 1.39
C VAL A 23 1.38 -35.23 1.48
N LEU A 24 2.43 -34.76 0.81
CA LEU A 24 2.79 -33.34 0.81
C LEU A 24 1.72 -32.49 0.11
N ALA A 25 1.18 -32.94 -1.02
CA ALA A 25 0.09 -32.27 -1.71
C ALA A 25 -1.18 -32.19 -0.86
N ALA A 26 -1.53 -33.27 -0.16
CA ALA A 26 -2.67 -33.27 0.77
C ALA A 26 -2.47 -32.29 1.93
N PHE A 27 -1.25 -32.20 2.47
CA PHE A 27 -0.91 -31.26 3.53
C PHE A 27 -1.00 -29.80 3.05
N LEU A 28 -0.49 -29.48 1.86
CA LEU A 28 -0.61 -28.14 1.28
C LEU A 28 -2.07 -27.75 1.03
N ILE A 29 -2.89 -28.68 0.53
CA ILE A 29 -4.33 -28.46 0.35
C ILE A 29 -5.00 -28.20 1.71
N ALA A 30 -4.64 -28.94 2.75
CA ALA A 30 -5.17 -28.73 4.10
C ALA A 30 -4.81 -27.36 4.67
N LEU A 31 -3.58 -26.87 4.42
CA LEU A 31 -3.18 -25.51 4.83
C LEU A 31 -3.97 -24.44 4.08
N ILE A 32 -4.15 -24.58 2.76
CA ILE A 32 -4.93 -23.62 1.96
C ILE A 32 -6.40 -23.60 2.40
N LEU A 33 -6.96 -24.76 2.74
CA LEU A 33 -8.35 -24.88 3.20
C LEU A 33 -8.53 -24.49 4.68
N SER A 34 -7.45 -24.29 5.44
CA SER A 34 -7.56 -23.97 6.88
C SER A 34 -8.15 -22.58 7.15
N GLU A 35 -7.86 -21.59 6.29
CA GLU A 35 -8.32 -20.21 6.42
C GLU A 35 -9.85 -20.07 6.27
N PRO A 36 -10.49 -20.53 5.18
CA PRO A 36 -11.96 -20.46 5.06
C PRO A 36 -12.68 -21.37 6.06
N LEU A 37 -12.06 -22.48 6.49
CA LEU A 37 -12.65 -23.38 7.47
C LEU A 37 -12.61 -22.78 8.88
N ALA A 38 -11.56 -22.02 9.21
CA ALA A 38 -11.47 -21.26 10.45
C ALA A 38 -12.52 -20.15 10.50
N GLU A 39 -12.70 -19.39 9.41
CA GLU A 39 -13.73 -18.36 9.36
C GLU A 39 -15.14 -18.94 9.46
N TRP A 40 -15.44 -20.06 8.80
CA TRP A 40 -16.73 -20.75 8.93
C TRP A 40 -16.99 -21.26 10.36
N TRP A 41 -15.95 -21.75 11.05
CA TRP A 41 -16.06 -22.28 12.41
C TRP A 41 -16.08 -21.20 13.50
N LEU A 42 -15.40 -20.06 13.31
CA LEU A 42 -15.36 -18.96 14.28
C LEU A 42 -16.51 -17.94 14.09
N THR A 43 -16.93 -17.67 12.86
CA THR A 43 -17.98 -16.67 12.54
C THR A 43 -19.40 -17.18 12.84
N SER A 44 -19.57 -18.46 13.16
CA SER A 44 -20.86 -19.05 13.57
C SER A 44 -21.29 -18.69 15.00
N ARG A 45 -20.53 -17.83 15.71
CA ARG A 45 -21.00 -17.19 16.94
C ARG A 45 -21.67 -15.87 16.55
N GLU A 46 -23.01 -15.82 16.57
CA GLU A 46 -23.74 -14.55 16.61
C GLU A 46 -23.13 -13.71 17.72
N GLN A 47 -22.33 -12.73 17.34
CA GLN A 47 -21.81 -11.78 18.29
C GLN A 47 -22.99 -10.86 18.64
N ASP A 48 -23.53 -11.03 19.84
CA ASP A 48 -24.57 -10.19 20.39
C ASP A 48 -23.97 -8.82 20.78
N TYR A 49 -23.71 -8.01 19.75
CA TYR A 49 -23.13 -6.68 19.87
C TYR A 49 -24.11 -5.65 20.45
N ALA A 50 -25.30 -6.06 20.93
CA ALA A 50 -26.30 -5.13 21.42
C ALA A 50 -25.81 -4.34 22.64
N GLU A 51 -25.09 -4.99 23.56
CA GLU A 51 -24.48 -4.33 24.70
C GLU A 51 -23.24 -3.51 24.32
N GLU A 52 -22.43 -4.02 23.40
CA GLU A 52 -21.22 -3.33 22.92
C GLU A 52 -21.57 -2.05 22.15
N LYS A 53 -22.65 -2.07 21.35
CA LYS A 53 -23.19 -0.87 20.68
C LYS A 53 -23.66 0.18 21.68
N LYS A 54 -24.34 -0.22 22.75
CA LYS A 54 -24.78 0.70 23.81
C LYS A 54 -23.61 1.32 24.57
N ALA A 55 -22.57 0.53 24.84
CA ALA A 55 -21.34 1.03 25.45
C ALA A 55 -20.64 2.03 24.53
N LEU A 56 -20.58 1.74 23.22
CA LEU A 56 -19.98 2.62 22.22
C LEU A 56 -20.74 3.96 22.11
N ASP A 57 -22.07 3.92 22.06
CA ASP A 57 -22.91 5.12 22.03
C ASP A 57 -22.73 5.97 23.30
N SER A 58 -22.57 5.32 24.45
CA SER A 58 -22.31 6.02 25.72
C SER A 58 -20.93 6.67 25.74
N LEU A 59 -19.91 6.02 25.16
CA LEU A 59 -18.56 6.58 25.02
C LEU A 59 -18.52 7.75 24.03
N ILE A 60 -19.30 7.70 22.95
CA ILE A 60 -19.44 8.80 22.00
C ILE A 60 -20.12 10.01 22.66
N ALA A 61 -21.14 9.77 23.49
CA ALA A 61 -21.85 10.83 24.21
C ALA A 61 -21.03 11.47 25.33
N LEU A 62 -20.14 10.70 25.97
CA LEU A 62 -19.18 11.18 26.97
C LEU A 62 -17.87 11.67 26.37
N TRP A 63 -17.65 11.47 25.06
CA TRP A 63 -16.52 12.07 24.38
C TRP A 63 -16.71 13.56 24.53
N PRO A 64 -15.89 14.25 25.34
CA PRO A 64 -15.96 15.68 25.36
C PRO A 64 -15.63 16.04 23.92
N THR A 65 -16.47 16.85 23.29
CA THR A 65 -15.97 17.70 22.21
C THR A 65 -15.02 18.68 22.91
N GLU A 66 -13.90 18.17 23.44
CA GLU A 66 -12.67 18.90 23.47
C GLU A 66 -12.57 19.31 22.01
N GLU A 67 -12.92 20.58 21.76
CA GLU A 67 -12.35 21.27 20.64
C GLU A 67 -10.88 20.93 20.75
N LEU A 68 -10.46 19.97 19.93
CA LEU A 68 -9.07 19.64 19.73
C LEU A 68 -8.37 20.99 19.75
N PRO A 69 -7.21 21.14 20.44
CA PRO A 69 -6.28 22.17 20.00
C PRO A 69 -6.34 22.13 18.47
N LYS A 70 -6.52 23.28 17.81
CA LYS A 70 -6.78 23.41 16.36
C LYS A 70 -5.76 22.70 15.43
N GLU A 71 -4.97 21.79 15.96
CA GLU A 71 -3.89 20.98 15.44
C GLU A 71 -4.13 19.48 15.64
N ALA A 72 -5.28 18.94 15.24
CA ALA A 72 -5.38 17.52 14.83
C ALA A 72 -6.61 17.28 13.93
N LYS A 73 -6.79 18.13 12.92
CA LYS A 73 -7.62 17.73 11.78
C LYS A 73 -6.92 16.53 11.09
N PRO A 74 -7.63 15.51 10.55
CA PRO A 74 -7.10 14.83 9.37
C PRO A 74 -6.77 15.97 8.42
N THR A 75 -5.52 16.08 7.97
CA THR A 75 -5.03 17.25 7.24
C THR A 75 -5.86 17.40 5.96
N SER A 76 -7.01 18.07 6.08
CA SER A 76 -7.67 18.78 5.02
C SER A 76 -6.77 19.98 4.89
N PRO A 77 -5.88 19.99 3.89
CA PRO A 77 -4.94 21.08 3.76
C PRO A 77 -5.79 22.33 3.56
N GLY A 78 -5.64 23.30 4.47
CA GLY A 78 -6.18 24.63 4.26
C GLY A 78 -5.69 25.09 2.90
N THR A 79 -6.61 25.11 1.92
CA THR A 79 -6.31 25.47 0.53
C THR A 79 -5.00 24.86 0.01
N ALA A 80 -4.81 23.53 0.04
CA ALA A 80 -3.81 22.95 -0.86
C ALA A 80 -4.27 23.26 -2.28
N THR A 81 -3.72 24.32 -2.81
CA THR A 81 -3.87 24.65 -4.21
C THR A 81 -2.79 23.83 -4.88
N LEU A 82 -3.19 22.88 -5.72
CA LEU A 82 -2.24 22.16 -6.56
C LEU A 82 -1.56 23.21 -7.45
N ARG A 83 -0.33 23.57 -7.09
CA ARG A 83 0.49 24.54 -7.81
C ARG A 83 1.66 23.82 -8.46
N PRO A 84 2.17 24.32 -9.59
CA PRO A 84 3.38 23.80 -10.19
C PRO A 84 4.55 23.81 -9.20
N PHE A 85 5.26 22.69 -9.07
CA PHE A 85 6.41 22.57 -8.18
C PHE A 85 7.53 21.76 -8.81
N ASN A 86 8.78 22.06 -8.42
CA ASN A 86 9.95 21.28 -8.82
C ASN A 86 10.49 20.52 -7.59
N PRO A 87 10.45 19.17 -7.58
CA PRO A 87 10.88 18.39 -6.42
C PRO A 87 12.38 18.49 -6.13
N ASN A 88 13.21 18.97 -7.06
CA ASN A 88 14.65 19.20 -6.80
C ASN A 88 14.93 20.54 -6.12
N ASN A 89 13.97 21.48 -6.13
CA ASN A 89 14.18 22.84 -5.64
C ASN A 89 13.21 23.25 -4.51
N ALA A 90 11.98 22.72 -4.51
CA ALA A 90 10.93 23.08 -3.54
C ALA A 90 11.37 22.87 -2.09
N ALA A 91 11.07 23.82 -1.20
CA ALA A 91 11.28 23.66 0.23
C ALA A 91 10.28 22.65 0.83
N LYS A 92 10.51 22.22 2.08
CA LYS A 92 9.61 21.28 2.75
C LYS A 92 8.22 21.90 2.90
N GLU A 93 8.18 23.18 3.25
CA GLU A 93 6.98 23.98 3.46
C GLU A 93 6.21 24.15 2.15
N ASP A 94 6.92 24.35 1.03
CA ASP A 94 6.32 24.42 -0.31
C ASP A 94 5.63 23.11 -0.67
N LEU A 95 6.30 21.96 -0.44
CA LEU A 95 5.72 20.64 -0.69
C LEU A 95 4.48 20.41 0.17
N ILE A 96 4.50 20.81 1.43
CA ILE A 96 3.33 20.73 2.32
C ILE A 96 2.19 21.60 1.78
N SER A 97 2.49 22.82 1.33
CA SER A 97 1.50 23.75 0.77
C SER A 97 0.83 23.25 -0.52
N VAL A 98 1.54 22.45 -1.31
CA VAL A 98 1.02 21.80 -2.53
C VAL A 98 0.11 20.60 -2.19
N GLY A 99 0.18 20.09 -0.97
CA GLY A 99 -0.67 19.00 -0.48
C GLY A 99 0.07 17.71 -0.14
N PHE A 100 1.41 17.71 -0.08
CA PHE A 100 2.14 16.58 0.48
C PHE A 100 1.98 16.55 2.01
N PRO A 101 1.72 15.39 2.62
CA PRO A 101 1.81 15.28 4.06
C PRO A 101 3.28 15.44 4.50
N GLU A 102 3.48 15.91 5.73
CA GLU A 102 4.78 16.31 6.24
C GLU A 102 5.85 15.20 6.13
N PHE A 103 5.47 13.95 6.39
CA PHE A 103 6.37 12.80 6.28
C PHE A 103 6.83 12.55 4.82
N LEU A 104 5.98 12.79 3.83
CA LEU A 104 6.35 12.65 2.41
C LEU A 104 7.24 13.81 1.97
N ALA A 105 6.92 15.04 2.38
CA ALA A 105 7.77 16.20 2.13
C ALA A 105 9.18 15.97 2.69
N ALA A 106 9.30 15.51 3.94
CA ALA A 106 10.58 15.18 4.57
C ALA A 106 11.35 14.10 3.78
N ARG A 107 10.66 13.08 3.24
CA ARG A 107 11.32 12.03 2.43
C ARG A 107 11.86 12.57 1.11
N ILE A 108 11.13 13.48 0.44
CA ILE A 108 11.61 14.15 -0.78
C ILE A 108 12.87 14.97 -0.48
N ILE A 109 12.89 15.72 0.63
CA ILE A 109 14.07 16.47 1.07
C ILE A 109 15.25 15.53 1.38
N ASN A 110 15.01 14.46 2.14
CA ASN A 110 16.05 13.49 2.48
C ASN A 110 16.65 12.79 1.25
N PHE A 111 15.83 12.51 0.24
CA PHE A 111 16.33 11.97 -1.03
C PHE A 111 17.31 12.93 -1.72
N ARG A 112 17.01 14.24 -1.74
CA ARG A 112 17.90 15.28 -2.29
C ARG A 112 19.19 15.40 -1.48
N ASN A 113 19.09 15.41 -0.16
CA ASN A 113 20.23 15.55 0.75
C ASN A 113 21.22 14.37 0.62
N LYS A 114 20.73 13.18 0.23
CA LYS A 114 21.56 12.01 -0.10
C LYS A 114 22.19 12.08 -1.49
N GLY A 115 22.06 13.19 -2.21
CA GLY A 115 22.56 13.37 -3.57
C GLY A 115 21.64 12.84 -4.67
N GLY A 116 20.43 12.38 -4.31
CA GLY A 116 19.42 11.98 -5.28
C GLY A 116 18.89 13.17 -6.08
N LYS A 117 18.64 12.97 -7.38
CA LYS A 117 18.01 13.98 -8.25
C LYS A 117 16.86 13.35 -9.02
N PHE A 118 15.72 14.02 -9.03
CA PHE A 118 14.58 13.66 -9.86
C PHE A 118 14.82 14.18 -11.27
N LYS A 119 14.92 13.31 -12.27
CA LYS A 119 15.21 13.72 -13.65
C LYS A 119 13.95 13.78 -14.49
N VAL A 120 13.00 12.88 -14.24
CA VAL A 120 11.71 12.81 -14.92
C VAL A 120 10.55 12.81 -13.93
N LYS A 121 9.34 13.18 -14.37
CA LYS A 121 8.14 13.16 -13.50
C LYS A 121 7.90 11.80 -12.87
N ASN A 122 8.26 10.72 -13.55
CA ASN A 122 8.10 9.35 -13.05
C ASN A 122 9.10 9.00 -11.92
N ASP A 123 10.16 9.78 -11.69
CA ASP A 123 11.05 9.49 -10.56
C ASP A 123 10.39 9.78 -9.21
N LEU A 124 9.41 10.69 -9.16
CA LEU A 124 8.70 11.01 -7.92
C LEU A 124 7.84 9.84 -7.44
N SER A 125 7.33 9.00 -8.35
CA SER A 125 6.52 7.82 -8.00
C SER A 125 7.32 6.76 -7.21
N LYS A 126 8.66 6.84 -7.23
CA LYS A 126 9.56 5.92 -6.50
C LYS A 126 9.68 6.25 -5.01
N ILE A 127 9.12 7.37 -4.55
CA ILE A 127 9.16 7.77 -3.14
C ILE A 127 8.25 6.84 -2.32
N TYR A 128 8.85 6.11 -1.37
CA TYR A 128 8.10 5.21 -0.49
C TYR A 128 6.97 5.95 0.25
N GLY A 129 5.79 5.33 0.29
CA GLY A 129 4.59 5.88 0.92
C GLY A 129 3.79 6.83 0.03
N LEU A 130 4.24 7.14 -1.19
CA LEU A 130 3.42 7.86 -2.17
C LEU A 130 2.51 6.86 -2.89
N LYS A 131 1.18 6.98 -2.68
CA LYS A 131 0.22 6.09 -3.34
C LYS A 131 0.10 6.43 -4.84
N PRO A 132 -0.20 5.46 -5.72
CA PRO A 132 -0.37 5.70 -7.15
C PRO A 132 -1.42 6.78 -7.47
N GLU A 133 -2.52 6.80 -6.72
CA GLU A 133 -3.60 7.79 -6.87
C GLU A 133 -3.13 9.21 -6.54
N GLN A 134 -2.36 9.37 -5.46
CA GLN A 134 -1.78 10.65 -5.07
C GLN A 134 -0.77 11.12 -6.11
N TYR A 135 0.09 10.22 -6.60
CA TYR A 135 1.02 10.53 -7.67
C TYR A 135 0.30 11.02 -8.93
N ALA A 136 -0.79 10.36 -9.33
CA ALA A 136 -1.59 10.77 -10.48
C ALA A 136 -2.15 12.18 -10.33
N ALA A 137 -2.59 12.56 -9.12
CA ALA A 137 -3.06 13.92 -8.82
C ALA A 137 -1.94 14.97 -8.90
N PHE A 138 -0.72 14.65 -8.45
CA PHE A 138 0.41 15.59 -8.47
C PHE A 138 1.10 15.68 -9.84
N LYS A 139 1.12 14.59 -10.62
CA LYS A 139 1.82 14.48 -11.92
C LYS A 139 1.67 15.71 -12.85
N PRO A 140 0.47 16.28 -13.09
CA PRO A 140 0.33 17.44 -13.98
C PRO A 140 1.01 18.72 -13.46
N TYR A 141 1.31 18.80 -12.16
CA TYR A 141 1.93 19.96 -11.52
C TYR A 141 3.45 19.79 -11.33
N ILE A 142 4.03 18.63 -11.65
CA ILE A 142 5.48 18.39 -11.52
C ILE A 142 6.22 19.06 -12.69
N GLN A 143 7.09 20.01 -12.37
CA GLN A 143 7.96 20.71 -13.33
C GLN A 143 9.22 19.89 -13.65
N LEU A 144 9.03 18.72 -14.27
CA LEU A 144 10.09 17.86 -14.80
C LEU A 144 9.67 17.33 -16.18
N PRO A 145 10.60 16.91 -17.04
CA PRO A 145 10.25 16.25 -18.30
C PRO A 145 9.57 14.89 -18.05
N ASP A 146 8.72 14.45 -18.98
CA ASP A 146 8.03 13.15 -18.88
C ASP A 146 8.96 11.96 -19.14
N SER A 147 9.99 12.17 -19.97
CA SER A 147 11.00 11.16 -20.32
C SER A 147 12.40 11.77 -20.33
N PHE A 148 13.41 10.90 -20.29
CA PHE A 148 14.79 11.35 -20.48
C PHE A 148 14.94 11.93 -21.88
N PRO A 149 15.72 13.02 -22.06
CA PRO A 149 16.07 13.47 -23.40
C PRO A 149 16.80 12.31 -24.09
N SER A 150 16.12 11.68 -25.04
CA SER A 150 16.71 10.65 -25.89
C SER A 150 17.85 11.34 -26.63
N ALA A 151 19.07 10.86 -26.45
CA ALA A 151 20.20 11.32 -27.24
C ALA A 151 19.83 11.09 -28.72
N SER A 152 19.54 12.17 -29.43
CA SER A 152 19.32 12.17 -30.87
C SER A 152 20.55 11.58 -31.53
N LYS A 153 20.46 10.33 -31.98
CA LYS A 153 21.40 9.80 -32.98
C LYS A 153 21.28 10.72 -34.19
N HIS A 154 22.41 11.31 -34.56
CA HIS A 154 22.63 11.96 -35.84
C HIS A 154 22.08 11.11 -36.99
N SER A 155 21.29 11.74 -37.86
CA SER A 155 21.09 11.32 -39.25
C SER A 155 21.84 12.29 -40.15
#